data_AF-A0A519YCC5-F1
#
_entry.id   AF-A0A519YCC5-F1
#
_cell.length_a   1.000
_cell.length_b   1.000
_cell.length_c   1.000
_cell.angle_alpha   90.00
_cell.angle_beta   90.00
_cell.angle_gamma   90.00
#
_symmetry.space_group_name_H-M   'P 1'
#
loop_
_entity.id
_entity.type
_entity.pdbx_description
1 polymer ?
#
loop_
_entity_poly.entity_id
_entity_poly.type
_entity_poly.pdbx_seq_one_letter_code
_entity_poly.pdbx_strand_id
1 'polypeptide(L)' 'HDSVFYCVANMPGAVPRTSTYALTNATLPYVVALADKGWKDATATVPGLAEGLSTHDGELLSAEVAAAHGYTAATLPA' A
#
# COMPACT_ATOMS: atom_id res chain seq x y z
N HIS A 1 -9.12 -15.29 34.46
CA HIS A 1 -10.29 -15.58 33.64
C HIS A 1 -11.35 -14.55 33.99
N ASP A 2 -11.25 -13.36 33.39
CA ASP A 2 -12.22 -12.24 33.47
C ASP A 2 -11.61 -11.08 32.65
N SER A 3 -11.49 -11.29 31.33
CA SER A 3 -10.85 -10.30 30.46
C SER A 3 -11.64 -10.12 29.18
N VAL A 4 -11.82 -8.86 28.79
CA VAL A 4 -12.49 -8.47 27.55
C VAL A 4 -11.43 -8.12 26.52
N PHE A 5 -11.43 -8.83 25.40
CA PHE A 5 -10.54 -8.59 24.27
C PHE A 5 -11.26 -7.75 23.22
N TYR A 6 -10.67 -6.62 22.85
CA TYR A 6 -11.19 -5.75 21.79
C TYR A 6 -10.21 -5.75 20.61
N CYS A 7 -10.59 -6.47 19.54
CA CYS A 7 -9.72 -6.75 18.39
C CYS A 7 -10.38 -6.35 17.07
N VAL A 8 -10.95 -5.14 17.00
CA VAL A 8 -11.61 -4.64 15.79
C VAL A 8 -10.56 -4.20 14.76
N ALA A 9 -10.54 -4.83 13.59
CA ALA A 9 -9.50 -4.62 12.58
C ALA A 9 -9.52 -3.21 11.94
N ASN A 10 -10.71 -2.68 11.62
CA ASN A 10 -10.86 -1.38 10.96
C ASN A 10 -11.45 -0.32 11.91
N MET A 11 -10.78 -0.06 13.03
CA MET A 11 -11.18 1.02 13.96
C MET A 11 -11.33 2.40 13.29
N PRO A 12 -10.47 2.80 12.32
CA PRO A 12 -10.67 4.07 11.61
C PRO A 12 -12.02 4.15 10.87
N GLY A 13 -12.63 3.01 10.53
CA GLY A 13 -13.96 2.94 9.94
C GLY A 13 -15.09 3.42 10.87
N ALA A 14 -14.87 3.43 12.20
CA ALA A 14 -15.84 3.97 13.16
C ALA A 14 -15.88 5.52 13.15
N VAL A 15 -14.85 6.17 12.61
CA VAL A 15 -14.72 7.64 12.52
C VAL A 15 -14.47 8.10 11.09
N PRO A 16 -15.37 7.77 10.14
CA PRO A 16 -15.11 7.85 8.70
C PRO A 16 -14.80 9.27 8.21
N ARG A 17 -15.39 10.31 8.80
CA ARG A 17 -15.11 11.71 8.42
C ARG A 17 -13.65 12.05 8.69
N THR A 18 -13.18 11.80 9.90
CA THR A 18 -11.81 12.11 10.31
C THR A 18 -10.80 11.21 9.59
N SER A 19 -11.05 9.91 9.51
CA SER A 19 -10.14 8.96 8.87
C SER A 19 -10.03 9.17 7.37
N THR A 20 -11.12 9.58 6.70
CA THR A 20 -11.08 9.94 5.27
C THR A 20 -10.15 11.13 5.05
N TYR A 21 -10.36 12.26 5.74
CA TYR A 21 -9.49 13.42 5.57
C TYR A 21 -8.03 13.09 5.88
N ALA A 22 -7.77 12.32 6.95
CA ALA A 22 -6.42 11.90 7.30
C ALA A 22 -5.77 11.06 6.19
N LEU A 23 -6.47 10.03 5.69
CA LEU A 23 -5.96 9.15 4.64
C LEU A 23 -5.77 9.90 3.32
N THR A 24 -6.79 10.64 2.87
CA THR A 24 -6.72 11.34 1.58
C THR A 24 -5.66 12.41 1.56
N ASN A 25 -5.45 13.15 2.65
CA ASN A 25 -4.39 14.15 2.70
C ASN A 25 -2.99 13.51 2.59
N ALA A 26 -2.81 12.32 3.15
CA ALA A 26 -1.55 11.58 3.05
C ALA A 26 -1.36 10.94 1.66
N THR A 27 -2.42 10.43 1.03
CA THR A 27 -2.32 9.72 -0.25
C THR A 27 -2.40 10.62 -1.48
N LEU A 28 -2.96 11.82 -1.35
CA LEU A 28 -3.18 12.74 -2.48
C LEU A 28 -1.92 13.03 -3.31
N PRO A 29 -0.74 13.28 -2.74
CA PRO A 29 0.47 13.51 -3.54
C PRO A 29 0.84 12.32 -4.43
N TYR A 30 0.68 11.09 -3.94
CA TYR A 30 0.95 9.86 -4.70
C TYR A 30 -0.08 9.67 -5.81
N VAL A 31 -1.37 9.91 -5.52
CA VAL A 31 -2.46 9.79 -6.49
C VAL A 31 -2.25 10.75 -7.67
N VAL A 32 -1.90 12.01 -7.40
CA VAL A 32 -1.61 13.01 -8.45
C VAL A 32 -0.42 12.57 -9.29
N ALA A 33 0.69 12.15 -8.67
CA ALA A 33 1.87 11.71 -9.41
C ALA A 33 1.61 10.48 -10.30
N LEU A 34 0.81 9.53 -9.82
CA LEU A 34 0.37 8.37 -10.59
C LEU A 34 -0.51 8.77 -11.78
N ALA A 35 -1.43 9.73 -11.57
CA ALA A 35 -2.31 10.22 -12.62
C ALA A 35 -1.54 10.98 -13.72
N ASP A 36 -0.56 11.79 -13.34
CA ASP A 36 0.19 12.64 -14.26
C ASP A 36 1.26 11.87 -15.05
N LYS A 37 1.93 10.91 -14.41
CA LYS A 37 3.15 10.26 -14.96
C LYS A 37 2.96 8.78 -15.30
N GLY A 38 1.88 8.16 -14.82
CA GLY A 38 1.76 6.72 -14.81
C GLY A 38 2.66 6.06 -13.76
N TRP A 39 2.45 4.76 -13.53
CA TRP A 39 3.04 4.08 -12.37
C TRP A 39 4.56 3.92 -12.45
N LYS A 40 5.13 3.63 -13.62
CA LYS A 40 6.59 3.42 -13.78
C LYS A 40 7.36 4.67 -13.39
N ASP A 41 7.03 5.80 -14.03
CA ASP A 41 7.70 7.07 -13.78
C ASP A 41 7.36 7.64 -12.40
N ALA A 42 6.15 7.40 -11.89
CA ALA A 42 5.80 7.78 -10.53
C ALA A 42 6.64 7.01 -9.50
N THR A 43 6.81 5.69 -9.65
CA THR A 43 7.65 4.90 -8.72
C THR A 43 9.13 5.30 -8.77
N ALA A 44 9.63 5.74 -9.93
CA ALA A 44 11.00 6.21 -10.06
C ALA A 44 11.22 7.62 -9.46
N THR A 45 10.18 8.44 -9.36
CA THR A 45 10.29 9.87 -8.99
C THR A 45 9.67 10.24 -7.64
N VAL A 46 8.77 9.42 -7.11
CA VAL A 46 8.10 9.66 -5.83
C VAL A 46 8.71 8.75 -4.76
N PRO A 47 9.42 9.32 -3.77
CA PRO A 47 10.02 8.52 -2.70
C PRO A 47 8.98 7.67 -1.97
N GLY A 48 9.31 6.43 -1.65
CA GLY A 48 8.42 5.52 -0.91
C GLY A 48 7.34 4.83 -1.76
N LEU A 49 7.12 5.27 -3.01
CA LEU A 49 6.08 4.70 -3.86
C LEU A 49 6.50 3.37 -4.49
N ALA A 50 7.78 3.21 -4.82
CA ALA A 50 8.32 1.97 -5.39
C ALA A 50 8.21 0.79 -4.41
N GLU A 51 8.44 1.04 -3.12
CA GLU A 51 8.35 0.08 -2.04
C GLU A 51 6.89 -0.38 -1.79
N GLY A 52 5.91 0.42 -2.21
CA GLY A 52 4.49 0.05 -2.15
C GLY A 52 4.02 -0.88 -3.29
N LEU A 53 4.86 -1.14 -4.29
CA LEU A 53 4.47 -1.91 -5.45
C LEU A 53 4.36 -3.41 -5.12
N SER A 54 3.17 -3.97 -5.31
CA SER A 54 2.88 -5.36 -4.91
C SER A 54 2.86 -6.34 -6.08
N THR A 55 2.27 -5.99 -7.22
CA THR A 55 2.09 -6.93 -8.35
C THR A 55 2.07 -6.20 -9.69
N HIS A 56 2.57 -6.84 -10.75
CA HIS A 56 2.42 -6.37 -12.13
C HIS A 56 2.50 -7.55 -13.10
N ASP A 57 1.66 -7.58 -14.14
CA ASP A 57 1.69 -8.58 -15.23
C ASP A 57 1.76 -10.05 -14.77
N GLY A 58 1.03 -10.38 -13.70
CA GLY A 58 1.03 -11.73 -13.11
C GLY A 58 2.21 -12.04 -12.20
N GLU A 59 3.15 -11.10 -12.04
CA GLU A 59 4.29 -11.21 -11.14
C GLU A 59 4.01 -10.58 -9.77
N LEU A 60 4.52 -11.21 -8.71
CA LEU A 60 4.52 -10.69 -7.34
C LEU A 60 5.82 -9.93 -7.09
N LEU A 61 5.76 -8.70 -6.63
CA LEU A 61 6.91 -7.80 -6.46
C LEU A 61 7.26 -7.54 -4.99
N SER A 62 6.33 -7.76 -4.05
CA SER A 62 6.63 -7.69 -2.61
C SER A 62 7.31 -8.96 -2.12
N ALA A 63 8.54 -8.81 -1.62
CA ALA A 63 9.32 -9.89 -1.04
C ALA A 63 8.71 -10.44 0.25
N GLU A 64 8.10 -9.57 1.06
CA GLU A 64 7.49 -9.93 2.35
C GLU A 64 6.25 -10.81 2.13
N VAL A 65 5.39 -10.44 1.18
CA VAL A 65 4.22 -11.24 0.80
C VAL A 65 4.66 -12.57 0.20
N ALA A 66 5.70 -12.56 -0.63
CA ALA A 66 6.24 -13.78 -1.21
C ALA A 66 6.72 -14.76 -0.12
N ALA A 67 7.51 -14.27 0.83
CA ALA A 67 8.00 -15.07 1.95
C ALA A 67 6.87 -15.60 2.85
N ALA A 68 5.86 -14.77 3.14
CA ALA A 68 4.74 -15.16 4.01
C ALA A 68 3.85 -16.26 3.40
N HIS A 69 3.78 -16.34 2.07
CA HIS A 69 2.88 -17.26 1.36
C HIS A 69 3.61 -18.36 0.56
N GLY A 70 4.95 -18.45 0.65
CA GLY A 70 5.73 -19.47 -0.05
C GLY A 70 5.86 -19.25 -1.56
N TYR A 71 5.79 -18.00 -2.01
CA TYR A 71 6.00 -17.60 -3.41
C TYR A 71 7.40 -17.02 -3.64
N THR A 72 7.73 -16.79 -4.91
CA THR A 72 8.93 -16.07 -5.32
C THR A 72 8.54 -14.64 -5.71
N ALA A 73 9.24 -13.64 -5.18
CA ALA A 73 9.12 -12.27 -5.65
C ALA A 73 9.98 -12.05 -6.89
N ALA A 74 9.40 -11.44 -7.92
CA ALA A 74 10.09 -10.89 -9.06
C ALA A 74 10.66 -9.50 -8.72
N THR A 75 11.72 -9.12 -9.43
CA THR A 75 12.26 -7.76 -9.40
C THR A 75 11.75 -7.00 -10.62
N LEU A 76 11.39 -5.73 -10.43
CA LEU A 76 11.05 -4.89 -11.57
C LEU A 76 12.18 -4.86 -12.60
N PRO A 77 11.88 -5.07 -13.89
CA PRO A 77 12.83 -4.74 -14.93
C PRO A 77 13.11 -3.23 -14.87
N ALA A 78 14.40 -2.88 -14.94
CA ALA A 78 14.90 -1.51 -14.93
C ALA A 78 14.31 -0.67 -16.09
#